data_AF-A0A679IV45-F1
#
_entry.id   AF-A0A679IV45-F1
#
_cell.length_a   1.000
_cell.length_b   1.000
_cell.length_c   1.000
_cell.angle_alpha   90.00
_cell.angle_beta   90.00
_cell.angle_gamma   90.00
#
_symmetry.space_group_name_H-M   'P 1'
#
loop_
_entity.id
_entity.type
_entity.pdbx_description
1 polymer ?
#
loop_
_entity_poly.entity_id
_entity_poly.type
_entity_poly.pdbx_seq_one_letter_code
_entity_poly.pdbx_strand_id
1 'polypeptide(L)'
;MKSKLESAAVHGAAVLICGALIGIFAAYPPATPGDWAAWTQAFGSIAAIGLGLWVVQRLHRQEIGRRVASASAAQQSQQRSALLLIDAVYKMAEKVRSHADESALDLLHLSLEAEGIVSALASADHLKFDSPCAIDALLMAQASSRKLLAHLQRAYDLSLDGRGHKWAPVKEFAEQVSAAVKGPMEAFRAEFMSNQ
;
A
#
# COMPACT_ATOMS: atom_id res chain seq x y z
N MET A 1 -21.91 16.87 10.40
CA MET A 1 -23.32 17.29 10.63
C MET A 1 -24.09 17.62 9.35
N LYS A 2 -23.48 18.15 8.27
CA LYS A 2 -24.15 18.46 6.99
C LYS A 2 -24.89 17.27 6.34
N SER A 3 -24.31 16.05 6.31
CA SER A 3 -24.96 14.92 5.61
C SER A 3 -26.25 14.40 6.26
N LYS A 4 -26.43 14.59 7.58
CA LYS A 4 -27.68 14.20 8.27
C LYS A 4 -28.82 15.16 7.95
N LEU A 5 -28.52 16.45 7.84
CA LEU A 5 -29.47 17.50 7.45
C LEU A 5 -29.91 17.37 5.99
N GLU A 6 -28.98 17.08 5.08
CA GLU A 6 -29.28 16.83 3.67
C GLU A 6 -30.12 15.56 3.50
N SER A 7 -29.79 14.47 4.20
CA SER A 7 -30.60 13.26 4.20
C SER A 7 -32.00 13.51 4.74
N ALA A 8 -32.14 14.26 5.83
CA ALA A 8 -33.44 14.60 6.41
C ALA A 8 -34.29 15.46 5.46
N ALA A 9 -33.68 16.43 4.77
CA ALA A 9 -34.37 17.28 3.80
C ALA A 9 -34.89 16.47 2.60
N VAL A 10 -34.09 15.53 2.07
CA VAL A 10 -34.51 14.66 0.96
C VAL A 10 -35.64 13.72 1.37
N HIS A 11 -35.58 13.14 2.58
CA HIS A 11 -36.66 12.28 3.09
C HIS A 11 -37.93 13.09 3.37
N GLY A 12 -37.81 14.31 3.92
CA GLY A 12 -38.93 15.21 4.15
C GLY A 12 -39.65 15.60 2.85
N ALA A 13 -38.89 15.98 1.82
CA ALA A 13 -39.44 16.31 0.50
C ALA A 13 -40.12 15.10 -0.15
N ALA A 14 -39.51 13.90 -0.08
CA ALA A 14 -40.10 12.68 -0.63
C ALA A 14 -41.42 12.31 0.06
N VAL A 15 -41.48 12.41 1.40
CA VAL A 15 -42.71 12.15 2.17
C VAL A 15 -43.81 13.15 1.82
N LEU A 16 -43.46 14.43 1.66
CA LEU A 16 -44.43 15.46 1.26
C LEU A 16 -44.99 15.23 -0.15
N ILE A 17 -44.13 14.90 -1.13
CA ILE A 17 -44.54 14.65 -2.51
C ILE A 17 -45.40 13.38 -2.60
N CYS A 18 -44.95 12.28 -1.99
CA CYS A 18 -45.73 11.03 -1.96
C CYS A 18 -47.05 11.20 -1.20
N GLY A 19 -47.04 11.91 -0.06
CA GLY A 19 -48.25 12.20 0.72
C GLY A 19 -49.24 13.07 -0.04
N ALA A 20 -48.78 14.10 -0.75
CA ALA A 20 -49.63 14.93 -1.60
C ALA A 20 -50.24 14.14 -2.76
N LEU A 21 -49.46 13.27 -3.43
CA LEU A 21 -49.95 12.42 -4.51
C LEU A 21 -50.99 11.40 -4.04
N ILE A 22 -50.78 10.78 -2.88
CA ILE A 22 -51.75 9.86 -2.27
C ILE A 22 -53.02 10.62 -1.84
N GLY A 23 -52.88 11.82 -1.28
CA GLY A 23 -54.01 12.68 -0.90
C GLY A 23 -54.85 13.12 -2.11
N ILE A 24 -54.20 13.48 -3.22
CA ILE A 24 -54.88 13.84 -4.47
C ILE A 24 -55.57 12.62 -5.08
N PHE A 25 -54.95 11.44 -5.05
CA PHE A 25 -55.55 10.18 -5.51
C PHE A 25 -56.80 9.81 -4.70
N ALA A 26 -56.76 10.00 -3.37
CA ALA A 26 -57.90 9.72 -2.50
C ALA A 26 -59.05 10.74 -2.69
N ALA A 27 -58.74 12.00 -2.98
CA ALA A 27 -59.73 13.04 -3.23
C ALA A 27 -60.36 12.94 -4.64
N TYR A 28 -59.61 12.45 -5.63
CA TYR A 28 -60.03 12.34 -7.02
C TYR A 28 -59.73 10.94 -7.59
N PRO A 29 -60.54 9.94 -7.26
CA PRO A 29 -60.35 8.59 -7.76
C PRO A 29 -60.58 8.54 -9.29
N PRO A 30 -59.72 7.84 -10.04
CA PRO A 30 -59.82 7.76 -11.50
C PRO A 30 -61.13 7.10 -11.95
N ALA A 31 -61.88 7.80 -12.80
CA ALA A 31 -63.19 7.34 -13.30
C ALA A 31 -63.11 6.74 -14.71
N THR A 32 -62.08 7.12 -15.49
CA THR A 32 -61.91 6.65 -16.87
C THR A 32 -60.59 5.88 -17.07
N PRO A 33 -60.50 4.99 -18.08
CA PRO A 33 -59.26 4.27 -18.39
C PRO A 33 -58.05 5.19 -18.69
N GLY A 34 -58.28 6.40 -19.20
CA GLY A 34 -57.23 7.39 -19.44
C GLY A 34 -56.62 7.96 -18.16
N ASP A 35 -57.43 8.15 -17.12
CA ASP A 35 -56.97 8.63 -15.81
C ASP A 35 -56.06 7.59 -15.13
N TRP A 36 -56.39 6.30 -15.29
CA TRP A 36 -55.55 5.19 -14.82
C TRP A 36 -54.18 5.16 -15.50
N ALA A 37 -54.10 5.47 -16.80
CA ALA A 37 -52.83 5.55 -17.51
C ALA A 37 -51.99 6.73 -17.00
N ALA A 38 -52.59 7.89 -16.73
CA ALA A 38 -51.90 9.05 -16.18
C ALA A 38 -51.35 8.79 -14.77
N TRP A 39 -52.13 8.13 -13.91
CA TRP A 39 -51.68 7.75 -12.57
C TRP A 39 -50.55 6.72 -12.59
N THR A 40 -50.66 5.67 -13.41
CA THR A 40 -49.59 4.67 -13.53
C THR A 40 -48.29 5.27 -14.07
N GLN A 41 -48.37 6.23 -14.99
CA GLN A 41 -47.21 6.98 -15.47
C GLN A 41 -46.58 7.85 -14.37
N ALA A 42 -47.38 8.56 -13.57
CA ALA A 42 -46.88 9.41 -12.49
C ALA A 42 -46.16 8.59 -11.41
N PHE A 43 -46.78 7.51 -10.92
CA PHE A 43 -46.16 6.61 -9.95
C PHE A 43 -44.94 5.88 -10.54
N GLY A 44 -45.04 5.42 -11.79
CA GLY A 44 -43.95 4.75 -12.50
C GLY A 44 -42.73 5.64 -12.67
N SER A 45 -42.92 6.92 -13.00
CA SER A 45 -41.83 7.88 -13.17
C SER A 45 -41.11 8.17 -11.84
N ILE A 46 -41.86 8.34 -10.75
CA ILE A 46 -41.28 8.56 -9.41
C ILE A 46 -40.52 7.31 -8.94
N ALA A 47 -41.10 6.12 -9.13
CA ALA A 47 -40.45 4.86 -8.80
C ALA A 47 -39.16 4.66 -9.63
N ALA A 48 -39.20 4.96 -10.93
CA ALA A 48 -38.04 4.84 -11.82
C ALA A 48 -36.90 5.79 -11.40
N ILE A 49 -37.21 7.04 -11.08
CA ILE A 49 -36.21 8.01 -10.59
C ILE A 49 -35.63 7.55 -9.25
N GLY A 50 -36.49 7.10 -8.32
CA GLY A 50 -36.06 6.59 -7.01
C GLY A 50 -35.14 5.38 -7.12
N LEU A 51 -35.49 4.40 -7.96
CA LEU A 51 -34.66 3.24 -8.25
C LEU A 51 -33.35 3.62 -8.91
N GLY A 52 -33.37 4.55 -9.87
CA GLY A 52 -32.15 5.06 -10.53
C GLY A 52 -31.16 5.66 -9.53
N LEU A 53 -31.64 6.54 -8.64
CA LEU A 53 -30.81 7.13 -7.57
C LEU A 53 -30.30 6.07 -6.60
N TRP A 54 -31.13 5.10 -6.22
CA TRP A 54 -30.74 4.01 -5.32
C TRP A 54 -29.63 3.13 -5.93
N VAL A 55 -29.76 2.76 -7.20
CA VAL A 55 -28.74 1.98 -7.92
C VAL A 55 -27.42 2.74 -7.98
N VAL A 56 -27.45 4.03 -8.35
CA VAL A 56 -26.24 4.87 -8.41
C VAL A 56 -25.59 5.00 -7.04
N GLN A 57 -26.36 5.27 -5.98
CA GLN A 57 -25.83 5.34 -4.61
C GLN A 57 -25.24 4.01 -4.15
N ARG A 58 -25.88 2.89 -4.48
CA ARG A 58 -25.39 1.55 -4.14
C ARG A 58 -24.06 1.27 -4.84
N LEU A 59 -23.97 1.54 -6.15
CA LEU A 59 -22.74 1.39 -6.92
C LEU A 59 -21.62 2.30 -6.38
N HIS A 60 -21.95 3.55 -6.05
CA HIS A 60 -20.98 4.48 -5.49
C HIS A 60 -20.44 4.02 -4.13
N ARG A 61 -21.30 3.51 -3.23
CA ARG A 61 -20.87 2.94 -1.95
C ARG A 61 -19.97 1.71 -2.13
N GLN A 62 -20.30 0.84 -3.08
CA GLN A 62 -19.48 -0.34 -3.38
C GLN A 62 -18.11 0.04 -3.94
N GLU A 63 -18.05 1.02 -4.85
CA GLU A 63 -16.79 1.49 -5.41
C GLU A 63 -15.90 2.19 -4.38
N ILE A 64 -16.48 3.00 -3.48
CA ILE A 64 -15.73 3.57 -2.35
C ILE A 64 -15.17 2.46 -1.47
N GLY A 65 -15.99 1.47 -1.12
CA GLY A 65 -15.54 0.32 -0.32
C GLY A 65 -14.38 -0.42 -0.98
N ARG A 66 -14.48 -0.66 -2.30
CA ARG A 66 -13.41 -1.29 -3.08
C ARG A 66 -12.13 -0.47 -3.09
N ARG A 67 -12.24 0.86 -3.23
CA ARG A 67 -11.08 1.77 -3.21
C ARG A 67 -10.39 1.76 -1.86
N VAL A 68 -11.14 1.85 -0.77
CA VAL A 68 -10.58 1.79 0.59
C VAL A 68 -9.87 0.45 0.83
N ALA A 69 -10.50 -0.67 0.45
CA ALA A 69 -9.89 -1.99 0.58
C ALA A 69 -8.63 -2.15 -0.31
N SER A 70 -8.63 -1.58 -1.52
CA SER A 70 -7.46 -1.61 -2.39
C SER A 70 -6.32 -0.74 -1.86
N ALA A 71 -6.63 0.39 -1.24
CA ALA A 71 -5.64 1.29 -0.65
C ALA A 71 -4.99 0.66 0.58
N SER A 72 -5.76 0.02 1.46
CA SER A 72 -5.21 -0.70 2.61
C SER A 72 -4.36 -1.90 2.18
N ALA A 73 -4.81 -2.68 1.19
CA ALA A 73 -4.03 -3.79 0.65
C ALA A 73 -2.72 -3.30 -0.02
N ALA A 74 -2.76 -2.18 -0.73
CA ALA A 74 -1.56 -1.57 -1.32
C ALA A 74 -0.58 -1.10 -0.23
N GLN A 75 -1.06 -0.47 0.84
CA GLN A 75 -0.23 -0.03 1.96
C GLN A 75 0.42 -1.21 2.68
N GLN A 76 -0.33 -2.28 2.96
CA GLN A 76 0.22 -3.51 3.56
C GLN A 76 1.24 -4.18 2.64
N SER A 77 0.96 -4.26 1.34
CA SER A 77 1.89 -4.80 0.35
C SER A 77 3.19 -4.00 0.33
N GLN A 78 3.10 -2.67 0.40
CA GLN A 78 4.26 -1.79 0.45
C GLN A 78 5.10 -1.98 1.71
N GLN A 79 4.47 -2.01 2.89
CA GLN A 79 5.15 -2.27 4.18
C GLN A 79 5.85 -3.63 4.19
N ARG A 80 5.16 -4.67 3.71
CA ARG A 80 5.74 -6.01 3.58
C ARG A 80 6.92 -6.04 2.62
N SER A 81 6.82 -5.36 1.49
CA SER A 81 7.90 -5.27 0.51
C SER A 81 9.14 -4.56 1.08
N ALA A 82 8.95 -3.47 1.81
CA ALA A 82 10.04 -2.78 2.51
C ALA A 82 10.73 -3.68 3.53
N LEU A 83 9.97 -4.40 4.36
CA LEU A 83 10.55 -5.36 5.32
C LEU A 83 11.36 -6.45 4.62
N LEU A 84 10.91 -6.96 3.47
CA LEU A 84 11.66 -7.96 2.70
C LEU A 84 12.98 -7.40 2.16
N LEU A 85 13.00 -6.14 1.69
CA LEU A 85 14.22 -5.50 1.22
C LEU A 85 15.23 -5.25 2.35
N ILE A 86 14.75 -4.78 3.50
CA ILE A 86 15.59 -4.58 4.69
C ILE A 86 16.16 -5.92 5.17
N ASP A 87 15.33 -6.97 5.22
CA ASP A 87 15.73 -8.33 5.60
C ASP A 87 16.74 -8.92 4.60
N ALA A 88 16.60 -8.60 3.30
CA ALA A 88 17.58 -8.98 2.28
C ALA A 88 18.96 -8.33 2.53
N VAL A 89 19.02 -7.05 2.94
CA VAL A 89 20.29 -6.41 3.32
C VAL A 89 20.92 -7.11 4.52
N TYR A 90 20.13 -7.38 5.55
CA TYR A 90 20.61 -8.09 6.73
C TYR A 90 21.17 -9.48 6.37
N LYS A 91 20.41 -10.27 5.59
CA LYS A 91 20.83 -11.60 5.14
C LYS A 91 22.05 -11.56 4.23
N MET A 92 22.15 -10.55 3.35
CA MET A 92 23.34 -10.35 2.51
C MET A 92 24.57 -10.11 3.38
N ALA A 93 24.47 -9.22 4.37
CA ALA A 93 25.55 -8.95 5.30
C ALA A 93 25.95 -10.20 6.10
N GLU A 94 24.98 -10.97 6.60
CA GLU A 94 25.23 -12.25 7.27
C GLU A 94 25.89 -13.28 6.35
N LYS A 95 25.44 -13.37 5.09
CA LYS A 95 26.02 -14.26 4.06
C LYS A 95 27.47 -13.91 3.78
N VAL A 96 27.78 -12.63 3.58
CA VAL A 96 29.16 -12.13 3.38
C VAL A 96 30.03 -12.45 4.61
N ARG A 97 29.51 -12.23 5.82
CA ARG A 97 30.21 -12.49 7.08
C ARG A 97 30.58 -13.97 7.23
N SER A 98 29.63 -14.88 6.95
CA SER A 98 29.82 -16.32 7.11
C SER A 98 30.41 -17.03 5.89
N HIS A 99 30.82 -16.29 4.85
CA HIS A 99 31.26 -16.90 3.59
C HIS A 99 32.58 -17.66 3.78
N ALA A 100 32.60 -18.94 3.42
CA ALA A 100 33.74 -19.84 3.66
C ALA A 100 34.80 -19.79 2.56
N ASP A 101 34.36 -19.68 1.30
CA ASP A 101 35.23 -19.74 0.13
C ASP A 101 35.63 -18.34 -0.32
N GLU A 102 36.87 -17.98 -0.03
CA GLU A 102 37.37 -16.61 -0.21
C GLU A 102 37.96 -16.38 -1.62
N SER A 103 37.14 -16.55 -2.66
CA SER A 103 37.58 -16.35 -4.06
C SER A 103 37.22 -14.98 -4.65
N ALA A 104 37.91 -14.58 -5.73
CA ALA A 104 37.55 -13.39 -6.50
C ALA A 104 36.16 -13.48 -7.14
N LEU A 105 35.78 -14.68 -7.58
CA LEU A 105 34.50 -14.92 -8.24
C LEU A 105 33.34 -14.75 -7.26
N ASP A 106 33.54 -15.16 -6.01
CA ASP A 106 32.55 -14.98 -4.95
C ASP A 106 32.36 -13.50 -4.60
N LEU A 107 33.44 -12.70 -4.57
CA LEU A 107 33.34 -11.25 -4.40
C LEU A 107 32.51 -10.61 -5.52
N LEU A 108 32.73 -11.02 -6.78
CA LEU A 108 31.92 -10.57 -7.90
C LEU A 108 30.45 -10.95 -7.73
N HIS A 109 30.17 -12.22 -7.42
CA HIS A 109 28.80 -12.71 -7.28
C HIS A 109 28.06 -11.97 -6.15
N LEU A 110 28.69 -11.81 -4.99
CA LEU A 110 28.14 -11.07 -3.85
C LEU A 110 27.97 -9.58 -4.19
N SER A 111 28.87 -8.98 -4.96
CA SER A 111 28.74 -7.58 -5.38
C SER A 111 27.53 -7.37 -6.31
N LEU A 112 27.26 -8.29 -7.24
CA LEU A 112 26.10 -8.21 -8.13
C LEU A 112 24.79 -8.41 -7.37
N GLU A 113 24.76 -9.34 -6.42
CA GLU A 113 23.59 -9.55 -5.56
C GLU A 113 23.34 -8.33 -4.67
N ALA A 114 24.40 -7.73 -4.10
CA ALA A 114 24.30 -6.49 -3.32
C ALA A 114 23.85 -5.29 -4.17
N GLU A 115 24.29 -5.19 -5.42
CA GLU A 115 23.86 -4.17 -6.37
C GLU A 115 22.36 -4.28 -6.67
N GLY A 116 21.86 -5.50 -6.88
CA GLY A 116 20.44 -5.75 -7.04
C GLY A 116 19.60 -5.28 -5.85
N ILE A 117 20.08 -5.55 -4.62
CA ILE A 117 19.41 -5.09 -3.39
C ILE A 117 19.46 -3.55 -3.27
N VAL A 118 20.61 -2.93 -3.54
CA VAL A 118 20.76 -1.47 -3.52
C VAL A 118 19.83 -0.80 -4.53
N SER A 119 19.73 -1.36 -5.74
CA SER A 119 18.83 -0.85 -6.78
C SER A 119 17.36 -0.99 -6.37
N ALA A 120 16.98 -2.10 -5.76
CA ALA A 120 15.61 -2.32 -5.27
C ALA A 120 15.27 -1.40 -4.08
N LEU A 121 16.24 -1.11 -3.19
CA LEU A 121 16.05 -0.13 -2.13
C LEU A 121 15.97 1.30 -2.65
N ALA A 122 16.73 1.64 -3.70
CA ALA A 122 16.69 2.96 -4.31
C ALA A 122 15.35 3.26 -5.00
N SER A 123 14.63 2.23 -5.46
CA SER A 123 13.29 2.37 -6.04
C SER A 123 12.17 2.39 -4.99
N ALA A 124 12.47 2.05 -3.73
CA ALA A 124 11.52 2.14 -2.63
C ALA A 124 11.33 3.62 -2.24
N ASP A 125 10.11 4.13 -2.41
CA ASP A 125 9.75 5.49 -2.03
C ASP A 125 9.51 5.58 -0.52
N HIS A 126 10.49 6.15 0.19
CA HIS A 126 10.47 6.31 1.65
C HIS A 126 9.43 7.33 2.13
N LEU A 127 8.98 8.26 1.28
CA LEU A 127 8.02 9.31 1.67
C LEU A 127 6.58 8.81 1.77
N LYS A 128 6.31 7.61 1.26
CA LYS A 128 5.01 6.96 1.33
C LYS A 128 4.77 6.22 2.64
N PHE A 129 5.75 6.20 3.55
CA PHE A 129 5.62 5.56 4.85
C PHE A 129 5.23 6.61 5.89
N ASP A 130 4.15 6.35 6.62
CA ASP A 130 3.71 7.23 7.72
C ASP A 130 4.45 6.95 9.04
N SER A 131 5.17 5.81 9.12
CA SER A 131 5.91 5.39 10.33
C SER A 131 7.36 5.89 10.30
N PRO A 132 7.79 6.63 11.34
CA PRO A 132 9.20 7.02 11.50
C PRO A 132 10.14 5.79 11.56
N CYS A 133 9.75 4.73 12.26
CA CYS A 133 10.55 3.50 12.36
C CYS A 133 10.77 2.85 10.98
N ALA A 134 9.75 2.86 10.12
CA ALA A 134 9.85 2.32 8.76
C ALA A 134 10.82 3.15 7.90
N ILE A 135 10.73 4.47 7.98
CA ILE A 135 11.62 5.39 7.27
C ILE A 135 13.07 5.19 7.74
N ASP A 136 13.30 5.20 9.05
CA ASP A 136 14.64 5.03 9.63
C ASP A 136 15.26 3.69 9.25
N ALA A 137 14.49 2.60 9.30
CA ALA A 137 14.96 1.28 8.92
C ALA A 137 15.31 1.18 7.43
N LEU A 138 14.49 1.77 6.55
CA LEU A 138 14.76 1.83 5.11
C LEU A 138 16.00 2.65 4.79
N LEU A 139 16.13 3.84 5.38
CA LEU A 139 17.29 4.71 5.17
C LEU A 139 18.58 4.05 5.70
N MET A 140 18.52 3.42 6.86
CA MET A 140 19.65 2.67 7.41
C MET A 140 20.05 1.51 6.50
N ALA A 141 19.08 0.73 6.02
CA ALA A 141 19.33 -0.38 5.10
C ALA A 141 19.91 0.11 3.76
N GLN A 142 19.40 1.21 3.20
CA GLN A 142 19.88 1.80 1.96
C GLN A 142 21.32 2.35 2.10
N ALA A 143 21.61 3.06 3.19
CA ALA A 143 22.95 3.57 3.45
C ALA A 143 23.96 2.44 3.68
N SER A 144 23.56 1.42 4.44
CA SER A 144 24.43 0.29 4.80
C SER A 144 24.70 -0.63 3.61
N SER A 145 23.69 -0.94 2.80
CA SER A 145 23.85 -1.76 1.58
C SER A 145 24.74 -1.09 0.54
N ARG A 146 24.63 0.24 0.35
CA ARG A 146 25.53 1.00 -0.54
C ARG A 146 26.99 0.92 -0.08
N LYS A 147 27.23 1.05 1.22
CA LYS A 147 28.59 0.91 1.77
C LYS A 147 29.12 -0.51 1.56
N LEU A 148 28.32 -1.54 1.87
CA LEU A 148 28.71 -2.94 1.68
C LEU A 148 29.08 -3.22 0.22
N LEU A 149 28.26 -2.76 -0.72
CA LEU A 149 28.52 -2.89 -2.16
C LEU A 149 29.86 -2.26 -2.55
N ALA A 150 30.12 -1.02 -2.10
CA ALA A 150 31.38 -0.34 -2.41
C ALA A 150 32.60 -1.11 -1.87
N HIS A 151 32.48 -1.73 -0.69
CA HIS A 151 33.56 -2.55 -0.12
C HIS A 151 33.75 -3.87 -0.88
N LEU A 152 32.67 -4.52 -1.31
CA LEU A 152 32.73 -5.74 -2.13
C LEU A 152 33.39 -5.47 -3.49
N GLN A 153 32.94 -4.42 -4.20
CA GLN A 153 33.50 -4.00 -5.49
C GLN A 153 34.99 -3.66 -5.35
N ARG A 154 35.34 -2.88 -4.32
CA ARG A 154 36.75 -2.53 -4.08
C ARG A 154 37.62 -3.75 -3.78
N ALA A 155 37.12 -4.73 -3.03
CA ALA A 155 37.86 -5.96 -2.76
C ALA A 155 38.03 -6.81 -4.03
N TYR A 156 37.02 -6.82 -4.90
CA TYR A 156 37.08 -7.46 -6.21
C TYR A 156 38.11 -6.79 -7.14
N ASP A 157 38.10 -5.46 -7.24
CA ASP A 157 39.06 -4.72 -8.07
C ASP A 157 40.51 -4.98 -7.63
N LEU A 158 40.77 -4.95 -6.31
CA LEU A 158 42.09 -5.28 -5.75
C LEU A 158 42.52 -6.72 -6.05
N SER A 159 41.56 -7.63 -6.15
CA SER A 159 41.80 -9.00 -6.55
C SER A 159 42.21 -9.10 -8.02
N LEU A 160 41.57 -8.33 -8.90
CA LEU A 160 41.92 -8.29 -10.33
C LEU A 160 43.31 -7.69 -10.55
N ASP A 161 43.70 -6.71 -9.73
CA ASP A 161 45.02 -6.08 -9.75
C ASP A 161 46.16 -6.99 -9.23
N GLY A 162 45.86 -8.24 -8.88
CA GLY A 162 46.84 -9.19 -8.35
C GLY A 162 47.31 -8.90 -6.92
N ARG A 163 46.64 -7.98 -6.20
CA ARG A 163 46.99 -7.60 -4.82
C ARG A 163 46.39 -8.52 -3.74
N GLY A 164 45.79 -9.63 -4.17
CA GLY A 164 45.12 -10.62 -3.31
C GLY A 164 43.71 -10.21 -2.89
N HIS A 165 42.92 -11.20 -2.47
CA HIS A 165 41.53 -10.99 -2.03
C HIS A 165 41.50 -10.35 -0.63
N LYS A 166 40.86 -9.19 -0.48
CA LYS A 166 40.73 -8.52 0.83
C LYS A 166 39.40 -8.84 1.50
N TRP A 167 39.23 -10.08 1.94
CA TRP A 167 38.02 -10.54 2.60
C TRP A 167 37.85 -10.04 4.04
N ALA A 168 38.94 -9.93 4.81
CA ALA A 168 38.83 -9.55 6.22
C ALA A 168 38.13 -8.19 6.44
N PRO A 169 38.49 -7.11 5.71
CA PRO A 169 37.77 -5.83 5.83
C PRO A 169 36.31 -5.93 5.38
N VAL A 170 36.03 -6.71 4.33
CA VAL A 170 34.66 -6.91 3.82
C VAL A 170 33.79 -7.60 4.86
N LYS A 171 34.32 -8.63 5.53
CA LYS A 171 33.62 -9.37 6.60
C LYS A 171 33.37 -8.49 7.83
N GLU A 172 34.34 -7.67 8.23
CA GLU A 172 34.17 -6.71 9.32
C GLU A 172 33.08 -5.68 9.00
N PHE A 173 33.08 -5.14 7.78
CA PHE A 173 32.00 -4.25 7.34
C PHE A 173 30.65 -4.96 7.28
N ALA A 174 30.61 -6.21 6.83
CA ALA A 174 29.38 -6.98 6.81
C ALA A 174 28.79 -7.19 8.22
N GLU A 175 29.64 -7.44 9.22
CA GLU A 175 29.22 -7.49 10.62
C GLU A 175 28.66 -6.15 11.12
N GLN A 176 29.32 -5.03 10.80
CA GLN A 176 28.81 -3.70 11.15
C GLN A 176 27.45 -3.42 10.49
N VAL A 177 27.27 -3.83 9.23
CA VAL A 177 26.01 -3.68 8.51
C VAL A 177 24.90 -4.54 9.13
N SER A 178 25.18 -5.81 9.45
CA SER A 178 24.16 -6.68 10.04
C SER A 178 23.75 -6.16 11.43
N ALA A 179 24.69 -5.68 12.24
CA ALA A 179 24.41 -5.04 13.52
C ALA A 179 23.59 -3.74 13.37
N ALA A 180 23.93 -2.88 12.42
CA ALA A 180 23.27 -1.59 12.21
C ALA A 180 21.83 -1.73 11.69
N VAL A 181 21.57 -2.73 10.83
CA VAL A 181 20.25 -2.93 10.22
C VAL A 181 19.30 -3.71 11.13
N LYS A 182 19.81 -4.63 11.95
CA LYS A 182 18.99 -5.54 12.76
C LYS A 182 18.01 -4.81 13.68
N GLY A 183 18.48 -3.87 14.49
CA GLY A 183 17.64 -3.15 15.46
C GLY A 183 16.47 -2.40 14.81
N PRO A 184 16.73 -1.49 13.85
CA PRO A 184 15.68 -0.79 13.12
C PRO A 184 14.71 -1.74 12.38
N MET A 185 15.22 -2.82 11.79
CA MET A 185 14.40 -3.82 11.12
C MET A 185 13.42 -4.50 12.09
N GLU A 186 13.90 -4.92 13.26
CA GLU A 186 13.06 -5.56 14.29
C GLU A 186 12.01 -4.60 14.85
N ALA A 187 12.38 -3.33 15.07
CA ALA A 187 11.44 -2.29 15.49
C ALA A 187 10.32 -2.07 14.46
N PHE A 188 10.68 -1.91 13.18
CA PHE A 188 9.69 -1.78 12.11
C PHE A 188 8.83 -3.05 11.96
N ARG A 189 9.43 -4.24 12.08
CA ARG A 189 8.69 -5.51 12.05
C ARG A 189 7.67 -5.59 13.18
N ALA A 190 8.03 -5.19 14.40
CA ALA A 190 7.14 -5.20 15.55
C ALA A 190 5.94 -4.26 15.34
N GLU A 191 6.19 -3.05 14.84
CA GLU A 191 5.13 -2.08 14.53
C GLU A 191 4.21 -2.55 13.39
N PHE A 192 4.78 -3.16 12.36
CA PHE A 192 3.98 -3.74 11.27
C PHE A 192 3.05 -4.85 11.76
N MET A 193 3.51 -5.67 12.70
CA MET A 193 2.70 -6.74 13.29
C MET A 193 1.64 -6.22 14.28
N SER A 194 1.87 -5.09 14.95
CA SER A 194 0.86 -4.49 15.83
C SER A 194 -0.28 -3.79 15.08
N ASN A 195 -0.04 -3.40 13.82
CA ASN A 195 -0.99 -2.68 12.98
C ASN A 195 -1.79 -3.61 12.02
N GLN A 196 -1.58 -4.93 12.06
CA GLN A 196 -2.39 -5.94 11.38
C GLN A 196 -3.57 -6.38 12.24
#